data_AF-A0A9D7DBI8-F1
#
_entry.id   AF-A0A9D7DBI8-F1
#
_cell.length_a   1.000
_cell.length_b   1.000
_cell.length_c   1.000
_cell.angle_alpha   90.00
_cell.angle_beta   90.00
_cell.angle_gamma   90.00
#
_symmetry.space_group_name_H-M   'P 1'
#
loop_
_entity.id
_entity.type
_entity.pdbx_description
1 polymer ?
#
loop_
_entity_poly.entity_id
_entity_poly.type
_entity_poly.pdbx_seq_one_letter_code
_entity_poly.pdbx_strand_id
1 'polypeptide(L)'
;MLADTADEHEYLFGVRREGLFFSGLTLAYKAASGLGGLIAGIGLDLIHFPTDLAANPNVVIPAGVLEKLALISGPLPALLAATAPLFLFGYHLTRKKHAKIIADLADRNARKTEANV
;
A
#
# COMPACT_ATOMS: atom_id res chain seq x y z
N MET A 1 10.39 -4.12 5.09
CA MET A 1 9.21 -4.66 5.80
C MET A 1 8.68 -5.92 5.14
N LEU A 2 8.31 -5.91 3.84
CA LEU A 2 7.72 -7.11 3.20
C LEU A 2 8.62 -8.35 3.27
N ALA A 3 9.88 -8.21 2.84
CA ALA A 3 10.87 -9.29 2.93
C ALA A 3 11.12 -9.70 4.38
N ASP A 4 11.33 -8.71 5.26
CA ASP A 4 11.52 -8.96 6.69
C ASP A 4 10.36 -9.75 7.35
N THR A 5 9.11 -9.48 6.95
CA THR A 5 7.93 -10.22 7.41
C THR A 5 7.85 -11.61 6.79
N ALA A 6 8.29 -11.79 5.54
CA ALA A 6 8.36 -13.11 4.93
C ALA A 6 9.42 -13.99 5.59
N ASP A 7 10.58 -13.42 5.96
CA ASP A 7 11.62 -14.10 6.74
C ASP A 7 11.13 -14.43 8.16
N GLU A 8 10.42 -13.51 8.83
CA GLU A 8 9.78 -13.79 10.13
C GLU A 8 8.74 -14.91 10.02
N HIS A 9 7.93 -14.93 8.96
CA HIS A 9 6.98 -16.01 8.71
C HIS A 9 7.70 -17.35 8.47
N GLU A 10 8.80 -17.36 7.70
CA GLU A 10 9.63 -18.56 7.53
C GLU A 10 10.18 -19.05 8.87
N TYR A 11 10.64 -18.14 9.73
CA TYR A 11 11.15 -18.46 11.05
C TYR A 11 10.12 -19.11 11.96
N LEU A 12 8.90 -18.58 11.97
CA LEU A 12 7.79 -19.03 12.82
C LEU A 12 7.14 -20.33 12.31
N PHE A 13 6.97 -20.46 10.99
CA PHE A 13 6.16 -21.53 10.39
C PHE A 13 6.96 -22.52 9.53
N GLY A 14 8.28 -22.32 9.40
CA GLY A 14 9.19 -23.21 8.67
C GLY A 14 9.03 -23.19 7.15
N VAL A 15 8.16 -22.32 6.60
CA VAL A 15 7.87 -22.21 5.18
C VAL A 15 7.95 -20.76 4.72
N ARG A 16 8.78 -20.50 3.71
CA ARG A 16 8.91 -19.19 3.05
C ARG A 16 7.73 -18.96 2.11
N ARG A 17 6.97 -17.88 2.32
CA ARG A 17 5.75 -17.55 1.55
C ARG A 17 5.80 -16.19 0.87
N GLU A 18 6.95 -15.80 0.35
CA GLU A 18 7.15 -14.48 -0.29
C GLU A 18 6.14 -14.18 -1.40
N GLY A 19 5.81 -15.18 -2.24
CA GLY A 19 4.84 -15.01 -3.31
C GLY A 19 3.45 -14.61 -2.82
N LEU A 20 3.03 -15.11 -1.65
CA LEU A 20 1.75 -14.74 -1.03
C LEU A 20 1.77 -13.28 -0.56
N PHE A 21 2.86 -12.86 0.09
CA PHE A 21 3.02 -11.47 0.54
C PHE A 21 3.08 -10.51 -0.65
N PHE A 22 3.84 -10.84 -1.70
CA PHE A 22 3.99 -9.99 -2.88
C PHE A 22 2.71 -9.89 -3.71
N SER A 23 2.01 -11.02 -3.91
CA SER A 23 0.73 -11.03 -4.62
C SER A 23 -0.35 -10.27 -3.85
N GLY A 24 -0.43 -10.44 -2.53
CA GLY A 24 -1.35 -9.68 -1.67
C GLY A 24 -1.12 -8.17 -1.75
N LEU A 25 0.15 -7.74 -1.65
CA LEU A 25 0.51 -6.32 -1.79
C LEU A 25 0.14 -5.77 -3.18
N THR A 26 0.47 -6.51 -4.24
CA THR A 26 0.20 -6.08 -5.63
C THR A 26 -1.30 -6.00 -5.89
N LEU A 27 -2.08 -6.95 -5.40
CA LEU A 27 -3.54 -6.94 -5.50
C LEU A 27 -4.12 -5.74 -4.74
N ALA A 28 -3.64 -5.48 -3.52
CA ALA A 28 -4.06 -4.34 -2.73
C ALA A 28 -3.80 -3.00 -3.46
N TYR A 29 -2.63 -2.84 -4.10
CA TYR A 29 -2.34 -1.67 -4.92
C TYR A 29 -3.29 -1.51 -6.11
N LYS A 30 -3.60 -2.61 -6.80
CA LYS A 30 -4.57 -2.60 -7.92
C LYS A 30 -5.98 -2.22 -7.44
N ALA A 31 -6.42 -2.82 -6.34
CA ALA A 31 -7.70 -2.50 -5.73
C ALA A 31 -7.75 -1.03 -5.29
N ALA A 32 -6.71 -0.53 -4.63
CA ALA A 32 -6.61 0.86 -4.20
C ALA A 32 -6.63 1.84 -5.38
N SER A 33 -5.93 1.52 -6.48
CA SER A 33 -5.95 2.34 -7.70
C SER A 33 -7.33 2.37 -8.36
N GLY A 34 -7.96 1.20 -8.52
CA GLY A 34 -9.30 1.11 -9.10
C GLY A 34 -10.37 1.80 -8.25
N LEU A 35 -10.38 1.52 -6.94
CA LEU A 35 -11.31 2.15 -6.00
C LEU A 35 -11.05 3.65 -5.85
N GLY A 36 -9.79 4.07 -5.81
CA GLY A 36 -9.41 5.48 -5.76
C GLY A 36 -9.89 6.25 -7.00
N GLY A 37 -9.74 5.67 -8.19
CA GLY A 37 -10.28 6.24 -9.43
C GLY A 37 -11.81 6.37 -9.40
N LEU A 38 -12.52 5.33 -8.92
CA LEU A 38 -13.96 5.38 -8.77
C LEU A 38 -14.42 6.48 -7.79
N ILE A 39 -13.78 6.56 -6.62
CA ILE A 39 -14.09 7.59 -5.61
C ILE A 39 -13.80 8.98 -6.17
N ALA A 40 -12.70 9.16 -6.90
CA ALA A 40 -12.37 10.42 -7.55
C ALA A 40 -13.43 10.81 -8.59
N GLY A 41 -13.88 9.87 -9.42
CA GLY A 41 -14.96 10.09 -10.40
C GLY A 41 -16.25 10.55 -9.72
N ILE A 42 -16.70 9.83 -8.69
CA ILE A 42 -17.88 10.22 -7.90
C ILE A 42 -17.69 11.61 -7.26
N GLY A 43 -16.48 11.91 -6.78
CA GLY A 43 -16.14 13.23 -6.24
C GLY A 43 -16.28 14.36 -7.27
N LEU A 44 -15.88 14.12 -8.52
CA LEU A 44 -16.04 15.06 -9.63
C LEU A 44 -17.51 15.27 -9.99
N ASP A 45 -18.31 14.20 -10.02
CA ASP A 45 -19.75 14.29 -10.28
C ASP A 45 -20.46 15.11 -9.20
N LEU A 46 -20.11 14.91 -7.92
CA LEU A 46 -20.70 15.64 -6.79
C LEU A 46 -20.46 17.16 -6.85
N ILE A 47 -19.29 17.58 -7.33
CA ILE A 47 -18.97 19.01 -7.50
C ILE A 47 -19.46 19.58 -8.84
N HIS A 48 -20.15 18.76 -9.65
CA HIS A 48 -20.61 19.11 -10.99
C HIS A 48 -19.46 19.61 -11.87
N PHE A 49 -18.32 18.91 -11.82
CA PHE A 49 -17.17 19.26 -12.64
C PHE A 49 -17.48 19.04 -14.13
N PRO A 50 -17.13 19.98 -15.03
CA PRO A 50 -17.45 19.87 -16.45
C PRO A 50 -16.75 18.67 -17.10
N THR A 51 -17.52 17.84 -17.78
CA THR A 51 -17.05 16.60 -18.42
C THR A 51 -16.62 16.79 -19.88
N ASP A 52 -16.95 17.94 -20.48
CA ASP A 52 -16.76 18.25 -21.90
C ASP A 52 -15.56 19.18 -22.18
N LEU A 53 -14.68 19.38 -21.20
CA LEU A 53 -13.48 20.22 -21.32
C LEU A 53 -12.57 19.85 -22.51
N ALA A 54 -12.54 18.57 -22.89
CA ALA A 54 -11.77 18.11 -24.05
C ALA A 54 -12.35 18.60 -25.39
N ALA A 55 -13.67 18.83 -25.46
CA ALA A 55 -14.35 19.36 -26.64
C ALA A 55 -14.43 20.90 -26.60
N ASN A 56 -14.52 21.48 -25.40
CA ASN A 56 -14.69 22.92 -25.18
C ASN A 56 -13.59 23.47 -24.25
N PRO A 57 -12.37 23.72 -24.74
CA PRO A 57 -11.24 24.16 -23.92
C PRO A 57 -11.41 25.56 -23.33
N ASN A 58 -12.37 26.36 -23.83
CA ASN A 58 -12.64 27.73 -23.38
C ASN A 58 -13.71 27.82 -22.27
N VAL A 59 -14.14 26.69 -21.69
CA VAL A 59 -15.11 26.70 -20.58
C VAL A 59 -14.49 27.34 -19.34
N VAL A 60 -15.12 28.40 -18.86
CA VAL A 60 -14.74 29.07 -17.61
C VAL A 60 -15.31 28.27 -16.44
N ILE A 61 -14.43 27.66 -15.65
CA ILE A 61 -14.81 26.93 -14.44
C ILE A 61 -15.09 27.93 -13.31
N PRO A 62 -16.26 27.89 -12.65
CA PRO A 62 -16.54 28.78 -11.53
C PRO A 62 -15.54 28.59 -10.38
N ALA A 63 -15.13 29.69 -9.74
CA ALA A 63 -14.16 29.65 -8.64
C ALA A 63 -14.57 28.67 -7.51
N GLY A 64 -15.87 28.62 -7.17
CA GLY A 64 -16.38 27.69 -6.14
C GLY A 64 -16.27 26.20 -6.51
N VAL A 65 -16.23 25.85 -7.81
CA VAL A 65 -15.96 24.47 -8.26
C VAL A 65 -14.47 24.16 -8.14
N LEU A 66 -13.61 25.13 -8.48
CA LEU A 66 -12.16 24.98 -8.34
C LEU A 66 -11.72 24.81 -6.88
N GLU A 67 -12.32 25.56 -5.95
CA GLU A 67 -12.09 25.41 -4.51
C GLU A 67 -12.47 24.00 -4.03
N LYS A 68 -13.64 23.49 -4.43
CA LYS A 68 -14.08 22.14 -4.08
C LYS A 68 -13.19 21.06 -4.70
N LEU A 69 -12.74 21.25 -5.94
CA LEU A 69 -11.79 20.36 -6.59
C LEU A 69 -10.46 20.31 -5.82
N ALA A 70 -9.95 21.47 -5.37
CA ALA A 70 -8.75 21.54 -4.56
C ALA A 70 -8.91 20.79 -3.23
N LEU A 71 -10.08 20.90 -2.58
CA LEU A 71 -10.41 20.17 -1.35
C LEU A 71 -10.47 18.65 -1.55
N ILE A 72 -11.10 18.18 -2.63
CA ILE A 72 -11.28 16.75 -2.92
C ILE A 72 -9.98 16.09 -3.41
N SER A 73 -9.12 16.82 -4.12
CA SER A 73 -7.87 16.27 -4.66
C SER A 73 -6.68 16.38 -3.70
N GLY A 74 -6.67 17.38 -2.80
CA GLY A 74 -5.56 17.61 -1.88
C GLY A 74 -5.85 17.13 -0.45
N PRO A 75 -6.57 17.91 0.37
CA PRO A 75 -6.83 17.60 1.77
C PRO A 75 -7.49 16.24 2.02
N LEU A 76 -8.48 15.85 1.21
CA LEU A 76 -9.23 14.62 1.45
C LEU A 76 -8.35 13.35 1.32
N PRO A 77 -7.58 13.13 0.23
CA PRO A 77 -6.63 12.04 0.15
C PRO A 77 -5.50 12.15 1.18
N ALA A 78 -5.06 13.37 1.52
CA ALA A 78 -4.02 13.59 2.52
C ALA A 78 -4.47 13.13 3.92
N LEU A 79 -5.72 13.39 4.32
CA LEU A 79 -6.27 12.90 5.57
C LEU A 79 -6.38 11.37 5.59
N LEU A 80 -6.79 10.78 4.46
CA LEU A 80 -6.81 9.33 4.32
C LEU A 80 -5.40 8.73 4.45
N ALA A 81 -4.41 9.32 3.78
CA ALA A 81 -3.01 8.91 3.88
C ALA A 81 -2.44 9.12 5.30
N ALA A 82 -2.88 10.15 6.02
CA ALA A 82 -2.49 10.38 7.41
C ALA A 82 -2.95 9.28 8.37
N THR A 83 -3.93 8.44 7.99
CA THR A 83 -4.32 7.25 8.76
C THR A 83 -3.42 6.04 8.51
N ALA A 84 -2.60 6.04 7.45
CA ALA A 84 -1.72 4.91 7.11
C ALA A 84 -0.76 4.50 8.24
N PRO A 85 -0.15 5.44 9.02
CA PRO A 85 0.69 5.08 10.15
C PRO A 85 -0.03 4.28 11.25
N LEU A 86 -1.36 4.37 11.36
CA LEU A 86 -2.12 3.59 12.35
C LEU A 86 -1.95 2.08 12.13
N PHE A 87 -1.79 1.65 10.88
CA PHE A 87 -1.54 0.24 10.53
C PHE A 87 -0.15 -0.25 10.92
N LEU A 88 0.77 0.66 11.26
CA LEU A 88 2.12 0.32 11.73
C LEU A 88 2.18 0.04 13.22
N PHE A 89 1.15 0.39 14.01
CA PHE A 89 1.16 0.14 15.46
C PHE A 89 1.26 -1.34 15.84
N GLY A 90 0.80 -2.24 14.98
CA GLY A 90 0.94 -3.70 15.19
C GLY A 90 2.31 -4.26 14.79
N TYR A 91 3.20 -3.45 14.22
CA TYR A 91 4.48 -3.92 13.69
C TYR A 91 5.57 -3.94 14.76
N HIS A 92 5.84 -5.13 15.30
CA HIS A 92 6.80 -5.33 16.40
C HIS A 92 8.20 -5.82 15.97
N LEU A 93 8.48 -5.87 14.66
CA LEU A 93 9.75 -6.35 14.13
C LEU A 93 10.81 -5.25 14.19
N THR A 94 11.61 -5.29 15.26
CA THR A 94 12.76 -4.38 15.43
C THR A 94 13.97 -4.88 14.65
N ARG A 95 14.88 -3.97 14.28
CA ARG A 95 16.15 -4.35 13.61
C ARG A 95 16.94 -5.42 14.37
N LYS A 96 16.95 -5.38 15.71
CA LYS A 96 17.61 -6.39 16.55
C LYS A 96 16.93 -7.75 16.43
N LYS A 97 15.59 -7.79 16.48
CA LYS A 97 14.83 -9.03 16.30
C LYS A 97 15.03 -9.61 14.90
N HIS A 98 14.97 -8.77 13.87
CA HIS A 98 15.16 -9.19 12.49
C HIS A 98 16.56 -9.78 12.26
N ALA A 99 17.62 -9.14 12.78
CA ALA A 99 18.98 -9.68 12.70
C ALA A 99 19.10 -11.06 13.36
N LYS A 100 18.43 -11.27 14.50
CA LYS A 100 18.40 -12.58 15.16
C LYS A 100 17.69 -13.63 14.30
N ILE A 101 16.56 -13.28 13.69
CA ILE A 101 15.81 -14.18 12.80
C ILE A 101 16.69 -14.64 11.62
N ILE A 102 17.40 -13.71 10.98
CA ILE A 102 18.30 -14.04 9.86
C ILE A 102 19.41 -15.01 10.29
N ALA A 103 20.03 -14.77 11.44
CA ALA A 103 21.07 -15.65 11.97
C ALA A 103 20.51 -17.06 12.25
N ASP A 104 19.37 -17.17 12.94
CA ASP A 104 18.73 -18.44 13.24
C ASP A 104 18.33 -19.21 11.96
N LEU A 105 17.86 -18.50 10.92
CA LEU A 105 17.52 -19.12 9.62
C LEU A 105 18.76 -19.63 8.89
N ALA A 106 19.86 -18.88 8.90
CA ALA A 106 21.13 -19.31 8.31
C ALA A 106 21.63 -20.62 8.96
N ASP A 107 21.61 -20.70 10.30
CA ASP A 107 22.00 -21.90 11.05
C ASP A 107 21.08 -23.10 10.80
N ARG A 108 19.77 -22.87 10.60
CA ARG A 108 18.82 -23.93 10.22
C ARG A 108 19.09 -24.46 8.82
N ASN A 109 19.41 -23.58 7.88
CA ASN A 109 19.68 -23.95 6.49
C ASN A 109 21.02 -24.68 6.34
N ALA A 110 22.06 -24.26 7.09
CA ALA A 110 23.34 -24.98 7.16
C ALA A 110 23.14 -26.43 7.65
N ARG A 111 22.46 -26.63 8.79
CA ARG A 111 22.17 -27.97 9.34
C ARG A 111 21.33 -28.85 8.41
N LYS A 112 20.34 -28.28 7.72
CA LYS A 112 19.55 -29.01 6.70
C LYS A 112 20.42 -29.46 5.53
N THR A 113 21.43 -28.67 5.16
CA THR A 113 22.35 -28.99 4.07
C THR A 113 23.27 -30.13 4.48
N GLU A 114 23.84 -30.07 5.69
CA GLU A 114 24.69 -31.14 6.27
C GLU A 114 23.94 -32.46 6.47
N ALA A 115 22.65 -32.43 6.82
CA ALA A 115 21.84 -33.63 7.01
C ALA A 115 21.35 -34.30 5.70
N ASN A 116 21.42 -33.58 4.57
CA ASN A 116 21.02 -34.08 3.25
C ASN A 116 22.22 -34.55 2.39
N VAL A 117 23.44 -34.49 2.94
CA VAL A 117 24.69 -35.00 2.35
C VAL A 117 25.10 -36.27 3.08
#